data_AF-A0AAE9Z8U4-F1
#
_entry.id   AF-A0AAE9Z8U4-F1
#
_cell.length_a   1.000
_cell.length_b   1.000
_cell.length_c   1.000
_cell.angle_alpha   90.00
_cell.angle_beta   90.00
_cell.angle_gamma   90.00
#
_symmetry.space_group_name_H-M   'P 1'
#
loop_
_entity.id
_entity.type
_entity.pdbx_description
1 polymer ?
#
loop_
_entity_poly.entity_id
_entity_poly.type
_entity_poly.pdbx_seq_one_letter_code
_entity_poly.pdbx_strand_id
1 'polypeptide(L)' 'MKPVKMEKGHYIASGNIQAIDGRHMLAFGDEFDIIHIHKNDRVDVLLNQESLTFDSKNLFRVSIPLSH' A
#
# COMPACT_ATOMS: atom_id res chain seq x y z
N MET A 1 13.71 -3.33 -13.81
CA MET A 1 12.72 -2.27 -13.49
C MET A 1 13.36 -1.33 -12.50
N LYS A 2 13.30 0.00 -12.72
CA LYS A 2 13.75 0.97 -11.72
C LYS A 2 12.84 0.83 -10.48
N PRO A 3 13.35 0.89 -9.24
CA PRO A 3 12.48 0.93 -8.08
C PRO A 3 11.59 2.15 -8.21
N VAL A 4 10.29 1.93 -8.40
CA VAL A 4 9.30 3.01 -8.34
C VAL A 4 9.34 3.49 -6.90
N LYS A 5 9.77 4.74 -6.71
CA LYS A 5 9.76 5.37 -5.39
C LYS A 5 8.29 5.46 -4.99
N MET A 6 7.92 4.86 -3.86
CA MET A 6 6.56 5.00 -3.33
C MET A 6 6.29 6.46 -3.00
N GLU A 7 5.11 6.91 -3.38
CA GLU A 7 4.61 8.26 -3.12
C GLU A 7 3.24 8.16 -2.44
N LYS A 8 2.81 9.24 -1.79
CA LYS A 8 1.44 9.30 -1.27
C LYS A 8 0.47 9.38 -2.43
N GLY A 9 -0.66 8.71 -2.33
CA GLY A 9 -1.66 8.69 -3.40
C GLY A 9 -2.58 7.49 -3.32
N HIS A 10 -3.44 7.40 -4.32
CA HIS A 10 -4.43 6.33 -4.48
C HIS A 10 -3.88 5.20 -5.35
N TYR A 11 -4.10 3.96 -4.94
CA TYR A 11 -3.45 2.79 -5.49
C TYR A 11 -4.39 1.59 -5.55
N ILE A 12 -4.06 0.62 -6.41
CA ILE A 12 -4.76 -0.67 -6.50
C ILE A 12 -3.78 -1.80 -6.23
N ALA A 13 -4.15 -2.71 -5.34
CA ALA A 13 -3.38 -3.91 -5.04
C ALA A 13 -3.39 -4.88 -6.23
N SER A 14 -2.20 -5.27 -6.72
CA SER A 14 -2.04 -6.31 -7.74
C SER A 14 -1.68 -7.68 -7.16
N GLY A 15 -1.93 -7.87 -5.86
CA GLY A 15 -1.85 -9.15 -5.17
C GLY A 15 -2.26 -9.03 -3.71
N ASN A 16 -2.23 -10.15 -3.00
CA ASN A 16 -2.57 -10.18 -1.57
C ASN A 16 -1.38 -9.72 -0.73
N ILE A 17 -1.60 -8.74 0.15
CA ILE A 17 -0.55 -8.11 0.96
C ILE A 17 -1.03 -8.06 2.41
N GLN A 18 -0.34 -8.76 3.31
CA GLN A 18 -0.71 -8.79 4.73
C GLN A 18 -0.19 -7.55 5.46
N ALA A 19 -1.01 -6.99 6.33
CA ALA A 19 -0.62 -5.91 7.23
C ALA A 19 0.33 -6.41 8.32
N ILE A 20 1.08 -5.49 8.93
CA ILE A 20 2.05 -5.81 10.00
C ILE A 20 1.36 -6.40 11.25
N ASP A 21 0.10 -6.03 11.49
CA ASP A 21 -0.69 -6.59 12.59
C ASP A 21 -1.05 -8.07 12.42
N GLY A 22 -0.86 -8.64 11.22
CA GLY A 22 -1.15 -10.02 10.86
C GLY A 22 -2.65 -10.36 10.73
N ARG A 23 -3.55 -9.40 10.94
CA ARG A 23 -5.02 -9.59 10.94
C ARG A 23 -5.67 -9.04 9.69
N HIS A 24 -5.13 -7.94 9.17
CA HIS A 24 -5.67 -7.29 7.98
C HIS A 24 -4.85 -7.64 6.73
N MET A 25 -5.49 -7.53 5.57
CA MET A 25 -4.89 -7.84 4.28
C MET A 25 -5.53 -6.98 3.21
N LEU A 26 -4.70 -6.45 2.29
CA LEU A 26 -5.15 -5.95 1.00
C LEU A 26 -5.26 -7.15 0.05
N ALA A 27 -6.43 -7.39 -0.52
CA ALA A 27 -6.65 -8.40 -1.55
C ALA A 27 -6.33 -7.85 -2.94
N PHE A 28 -6.10 -8.74 -3.90
CA PHE A 28 -5.99 -8.34 -5.31
C PHE A 28 -7.23 -7.54 -5.76
N GLY A 29 -7.01 -6.36 -6.33
CA GLY A 29 -8.05 -5.45 -6.79
C GLY A 29 -8.52 -4.44 -5.75
N ASP A 30 -8.08 -4.56 -4.49
CA ASP A 30 -8.44 -3.57 -3.46
C ASP A 30 -7.82 -2.21 -3.77
N GLU A 31 -8.68 -1.19 -3.73
CA GLU A 31 -8.30 0.20 -3.82
C GLU A 31 -7.96 0.75 -2.43
N PHE A 32 -6.87 1.51 -2.33
CA PHE A 32 -6.40 2.05 -1.05
C PHE A 32 -5.56 3.30 -1.23
N ASP A 33 -5.43 4.09 -0.16
CA ASP A 33 -4.63 5.31 -0.16
C ASP A 33 -3.39 5.17 0.71
N ILE A 34 -2.21 5.45 0.18
CA ILE A 34 -1.01 5.63 1.00
C ILE A 34 -1.05 7.04 1.60
N ILE A 35 -1.29 7.12 2.91
CA ILE A 35 -1.39 8.38 3.65
C ILE A 35 -0.08 8.78 4.33
N HIS A 36 0.79 7.81 4.63
CA HIS A 36 2.10 8.05 5.23
C HIS A 36 3.17 7.07 4.74
N ILE A 37 4.40 7.56 4.59
CA ILE A 37 5.58 6.74 4.22
C ILE A 37 6.64 6.95 5.29
N HIS A 38 6.97 5.88 5.99
CA HIS A 38 7.97 5.86 7.05
C HIS A 38 9.38 5.67 6.50
N LYS A 39 10.39 6.08 7.26
CA LYS A 39 11.82 5.92 6.89
C LYS A 39 12.33 4.47 6.99
N ASN A 40 11.54 3.54 7.54
CA ASN A 40 11.92 2.16 7.83
C ASN A 40 11.23 1.12 6.94
N ASP A 41 11.03 1.45 5.66
CA ASP A 41 10.35 0.58 4.69
C ASP A 41 8.90 0.21 5.10
N ARG A 42 8.21 1.10 5.80
CA ARG A 42 6.79 0.94 6.16
C ARG A 42 5.95 2.04 5.56
N VAL A 43 4.69 1.75 5.30
CA VAL A 43 3.71 2.74 4.88
C VAL A 43 2.43 2.56 5.65
N ASP A 44 1.75 3.67 5.93
CA ASP A 44 0.39 3.63 6.43
C ASP A 44 -0.57 3.82 5.26
N VAL A 45 -1.52 2.92 5.20
CA VAL A 45 -2.55 2.82 4.18
C VAL A 45 -3.90 3.07 4.85
N LEU A 46 -4.73 3.91 4.23
CA LEU A 46 -6.13 4.04 4.57
C LEU A 46 -6.93 3.02 3.76
N LEU A 47 -7.58 2.09 4.44
CA LEU A 47 -8.45 1.06 3.87
C LEU A 47 -9.71 0.99 4.72
N ASN A 48 -10.90 1.10 4.12
CA ASN A 48 -12.18 1.05 4.84
C ASN A 48 -12.27 2.02 6.05
N GLN A 49 -11.69 3.22 5.92
CA GLN A 49 -11.58 4.24 6.98
C GLN A 49 -10.65 3.86 8.15
N GLU A 50 -9.94 2.74 8.07
CA GLU A 50 -8.95 2.32 9.05
C GLU A 50 -7.53 2.56 8.51
N SER A 51 -6.64 3.03 9.39
CA SER A 51 -5.22 3.21 9.06
C SER A 51 -4.45 1.95 9.43
N LEU A 52 -3.89 1.28 8.43
CA LEU A 52 -3.18 0.03 8.57
C LEU A 52 -1.74 0.18 8.07
N THR A 53 -0.77 -0.40 8.78
CA THR A 53 0.64 -0.33 8.38
C THR A 53 1.06 -1.58 7.61
N PHE A 54 1.70 -1.37 6.47
CA PHE A 54 2.24 -2.41 5.59
C PHE A 54 3.75 -2.25 5.39
N ASP A 55 4.43 -3.35 5.07
CA ASP A 55 5.82 -3.31 4.61
C ASP A 55 5.87 -2.86 3.13
N SER A 56 6.61 -1.80 2.84
CA SER A 56 6.75 -1.25 1.50
C SER A 56 7.38 -2.25 0.53
N LYS A 57 8.18 -3.20 1.03
CA LYS A 57 8.78 -4.27 0.23
C LYS A 57 7.77 -5.31 -0.24
N ASN A 58 6.55 -5.32 0.31
CA ASN A 58 5.46 -6.17 -0.15
C ASN A 58 4.51 -5.45 -1.12
N LEU A 59 4.60 -4.11 -1.18
CA LEU A 59 3.80 -3.24 -2.02
C LEU A 59 4.44 -3.00 -3.41
N PHE A 60 5.38 -3.84 -3.83
CA PHE A 60 5.81 -3.92 -5.25
C PHE A 60 4.67 -4.40 -6.18
N ARG A 61 3.61 -4.98 -5.59
CA ARG A 61 2.37 -5.39 -6.23
C ARG A 61 1.32 -4.29 -6.15
N VAL A 62 1.67 -3.09 -6.59
CA VAL A 62 0.76 -1.96 -6.59
C VAL A 62 0.78 -1.33 -7.97
N SER A 63 -0.39 -1.11 -8.54
CA SER A 63 -0.53 -0.46 -9.85
C SER A 63 -0.62 1.06 -9.69
N ILE A 64 -0.04 1.74 -10.68
CA ILE A 64 0.12 3.18 -10.93
C ILE A 64 -0.88 4.07 -10.17
N PRO A 65 -0.46 5.20 -9.58
CA PRO A 65 -1.39 6.17 -9.02
C PRO A 65 -2.45 6.56 -10.06
N LEU A 66 -3.72 6.41 -9.71
CA LEU A 66 -4.83 6.91 -10.52
C LEU A 66 -4.78 8.45 -10.45
N SER A 67 -4.01 9.07 -11.34
CA SER A 67 -4.07 10.52 -11.55
C SER A 67 -5.49 10.87 -12.00
N HIS A 68 -6.15 11.73 -11.24
CA HIS A 68 -7.34 12.45 -11.65
C HIS A 68 -6.97 13.90 -11.94
#